data_AF-X5DSY9-F1
#
_entry.id   AF-X5DSY9-F1
#
_cell.length_a   1.000
_cell.length_b   1.000
_cell.length_c   1.000
_cell.angle_alpha   90.00
_cell.angle_beta   90.00
_cell.angle_gamma   90.00
#
_symmetry.space_group_name_H-M   'P 1'
#
loop_
_entity.id
_entity.type
_entity.pdbx_description
1 polymer ?
#
loop_
_entity_poly.entity_id
_entity_poly.type
_entity_poly.pdbx_seq_one_letter_code
_entity_poly.pdbx_strand_id
1 'polypeptide(L)'
;MKLPWKKDDDSDVADGDVTSAGNSLADEDAAPTPKGYTPKKGRPTPKRNEVERSTGVRRVHFDAPMTPKEARQRKKDFKNSMSKEEFKEAKRKQREEAAESRRKANERMMAGDPDYLLARDQGKEKLLVRNYVDSHRYLMNYFLPIALVVVVVMILGTRMPLIANYISLFMLVVIVILVIEGLFLARKVNRLVNDRFRDNTFGKWAIGFYAFTRATMIRKMRTPAPQVNIGDAV
;
A
#
# COMPACT_ATOMS: atom_id res chain seq x y z
N MET A 1 40.17 3.88 4.27
CA MET A 1 39.01 2.95 4.25
C MET A 1 39.49 1.58 4.68
N LYS A 2 38.97 1.07 5.80
CA LYS A 2 39.33 -0.21 6.43
C LYS A 2 38.13 -1.14 6.24
N LEU A 3 38.34 -2.32 5.64
CA LEU A 3 37.27 -3.25 5.24
C LEU A 3 36.95 -4.23 6.38
N PRO A 4 35.67 -4.49 6.68
CA PRO A 4 35.23 -5.07 7.96
C PRO A 4 35.31 -6.61 8.09
N TRP A 5 36.02 -7.34 7.23
CA TRP A 5 36.00 -8.81 7.25
C TRP A 5 37.37 -9.50 7.38
N LYS A 6 38.46 -8.75 7.63
CA LYS A 6 39.74 -9.36 7.99
C LYS A 6 39.87 -9.40 9.51
N LYS A 7 39.81 -10.61 10.06
CA LYS A 7 40.12 -10.89 11.46
C LYS A 7 41.42 -11.68 11.45
N ASP A 8 42.45 -11.11 12.06
CA ASP A 8 43.76 -11.70 12.23
C ASP A 8 43.69 -12.78 13.33
N ASP A 9 44.20 -13.96 13.03
CA ASP A 9 44.45 -15.04 13.99
C ASP A 9 45.75 -14.72 14.73
N ASP A 10 45.67 -14.45 16.03
CA ASP A 10 46.80 -14.64 16.94
C ASP A 10 46.31 -15.43 18.15
N SER A 11 46.88 -16.63 18.25
CA SER A 11 46.79 -17.53 19.37
C SER A 11 47.74 -17.09 20.48
N ASP A 12 47.23 -16.93 21.70
CA ASP A 12 48.05 -16.99 22.90
C ASP A 12 47.39 -17.86 23.97
N VAL A 13 48.18 -18.81 24.44
CA VAL A 13 47.88 -19.85 25.43
C VAL A 13 48.14 -19.26 26.83
N ALA A 14 47.26 -19.53 27.80
CA ALA A 14 47.62 -19.48 29.21
C ALA A 14 46.79 -20.46 30.05
N ASP A 15 47.53 -21.25 30.81
CA ASP A 15 47.20 -22.35 31.72
C ASP A 15 46.45 -21.91 32.99
N GLY A 16 45.76 -22.83 33.68
CA GLY A 16 45.18 -22.56 35.00
C GLY A 16 44.17 -23.61 35.51
N ASP A 17 44.63 -24.38 36.50
CA ASP A 17 44.17 -25.65 37.08
C ASP A 17 42.96 -25.59 38.06
N VAL A 18 42.55 -26.80 38.48
CA VAL A 18 41.98 -27.30 39.75
C VAL A 18 40.45 -27.52 39.94
N THR A 19 40.04 -28.80 39.97
CA THR A 19 39.55 -29.58 41.15
C THR A 19 38.47 -30.64 40.83
N SER A 20 38.62 -31.77 41.55
CA SER A 20 38.01 -33.10 41.41
C SER A 20 36.91 -33.36 42.46
N ALA A 21 35.95 -34.23 42.14
CA ALA A 21 35.26 -35.18 43.06
C ALA A 21 34.44 -36.17 42.19
N GLY A 22 34.78 -37.47 42.11
CA GLY A 22 34.30 -38.55 42.98
C GLY A 22 32.86 -38.98 42.59
N ASN A 23 32.47 -40.23 42.30
CA ASN A 23 32.94 -41.53 42.78
C ASN A 23 32.31 -42.68 41.93
N SER A 24 33.08 -43.76 41.77
CA SER A 24 32.78 -45.22 41.55
C SER A 24 31.31 -45.72 41.66
N LEU A 25 30.80 -46.83 41.09
CA LEU A 25 31.27 -48.10 40.49
C LEU A 25 29.99 -48.82 39.96
N ALA A 26 30.08 -49.56 38.85
CA ALA A 26 29.37 -50.84 38.60
C ALA A 26 29.68 -51.33 37.18
N ASP A 27 30.63 -52.26 37.09
CA ASP A 27 30.82 -53.17 35.95
C ASP A 27 29.72 -54.24 35.96
N GLU A 28 29.19 -54.59 34.78
CA GLU A 28 29.10 -56.00 34.34
C GLU A 28 28.72 -56.12 32.85
N ASP A 29 29.59 -56.84 32.13
CA ASP A 29 29.42 -57.60 30.88
C ASP A 29 28.99 -56.93 29.56
N ALA A 30 29.98 -56.57 28.73
CA ALA A 30 29.86 -56.61 27.27
C ALA A 30 31.20 -56.95 26.58
N ALA A 31 31.16 -57.96 25.70
CA ALA A 31 32.27 -58.49 24.89
C ALA A 31 33.10 -57.40 24.15
N PRO A 32 34.39 -57.65 23.83
CA PRO A 32 35.30 -56.61 23.35
C PRO A 32 34.89 -56.09 21.96
N THR A 33 34.28 -54.91 21.92
CA THR A 33 34.02 -54.20 20.66
C THR A 33 35.31 -53.58 20.10
N PRO A 34 35.53 -53.58 18.78
CA PRO A 34 36.74 -53.04 18.17
C PRO A 34 36.91 -51.53 18.42
N LYS A 35 38.16 -51.06 18.52
CA LYS A 35 38.50 -49.63 18.66
C LYS A 35 37.87 -48.83 17.52
N GLY A 36 36.86 -48.01 17.85
CA GLY A 36 36.10 -47.18 16.90
C GLY A 36 34.60 -47.46 16.86
N TYR A 37 34.07 -48.41 17.65
CA TYR A 37 32.63 -48.65 17.72
C TYR A 37 31.91 -47.60 18.59
N THR A 38 31.09 -46.75 17.98
CA THR A 38 30.11 -45.92 18.69
C THR A 38 28.70 -46.47 18.47
N PRO A 39 27.92 -46.77 19.53
CA PRO A 39 26.55 -47.27 19.39
C PRO A 39 25.68 -46.26 18.62
N LYS A 40 24.84 -46.76 17.70
CA LYS A 40 23.91 -45.92 16.92
C LYS A 40 23.01 -45.15 17.88
N LYS A 41 23.07 -43.81 17.86
CA LYS A 41 22.19 -42.93 18.64
C LYS A 41 20.73 -43.34 18.43
N GLY A 42 20.10 -43.87 19.47
CA GLY A 42 18.82 -44.58 19.44
C GLY A 42 17.57 -43.74 19.20
N ARG A 43 17.69 -42.48 18.78
CA ARG A 43 16.61 -41.67 18.20
C ARG A 43 17.22 -40.42 17.54
N PRO A 44 16.70 -39.97 16.39
CA PRO A 44 17.02 -38.64 15.88
C PRO A 44 16.70 -37.61 16.96
N THR A 45 17.65 -36.74 17.30
CA THR A 45 17.37 -35.59 18.17
C THR A 45 16.22 -34.78 17.54
N PRO A 46 15.11 -34.55 18.26
CA PRO A 46 13.95 -33.88 17.69
C PRO A 46 14.33 -32.50 17.19
N LYS A 47 13.78 -32.10 16.03
CA LYS A 47 14.05 -30.77 15.49
C LYS A 47 13.49 -29.72 16.45
N ARG A 48 14.23 -28.64 16.65
CA ARG A 48 13.86 -27.51 17.52
C ARG A 48 12.39 -27.07 17.39
N ASN A 49 11.85 -27.04 16.17
CA ASN A 49 10.46 -26.65 15.90
C ASN A 49 9.40 -27.65 16.43
N GLU A 50 9.72 -28.94 16.49
CA GLU A 50 8.83 -29.96 17.06
C GLU A 50 8.82 -29.87 18.59
N VAL A 51 9.99 -29.63 19.20
CA VAL A 51 10.13 -29.38 20.63
C VAL A 51 9.38 -28.11 21.05
N GLU A 52 9.50 -27.02 20.29
CA GLU A 52 8.79 -25.75 20.55
C GLU A 52 7.27 -25.84 20.38
N ARG A 53 6.76 -26.75 19.51
CA ARG A 53 5.32 -27.06 19.42
C ARG A 53 4.84 -27.96 20.56
N SER A 54 5.61 -28.99 20.94
CA SER A 54 5.20 -29.92 22.00
C SER A 54 5.24 -29.26 23.39
N THR A 55 6.19 -28.37 23.63
CA THR A 55 6.24 -27.52 24.86
C THR A 55 5.22 -26.38 24.84
N GLY A 56 4.45 -26.20 23.75
CA GLY A 56 3.39 -25.21 23.68
C GLY A 56 3.88 -23.75 23.68
N VAL A 57 5.14 -23.52 23.28
CA VAL A 57 5.72 -22.17 23.13
C VAL A 57 5.14 -21.48 21.87
N ARG A 58 4.90 -22.26 20.80
CA ARG A 58 4.12 -21.82 19.63
C ARG A 58 2.67 -22.30 19.76
N ARG A 59 1.80 -21.47 20.35
CA ARG A 59 0.36 -21.77 20.54
C ARG A 59 -0.53 -21.40 19.35
N VAL A 60 -0.05 -20.52 18.47
CA VAL A 60 -0.81 -20.06 17.30
C VAL A 60 -0.39 -20.87 16.09
N HIS A 61 -1.37 -21.49 15.44
CA HIS A 61 -1.23 -22.00 14.08
C HIS A 61 -0.87 -20.81 13.19
N PHE A 62 0.41 -20.65 12.89
CA PHE A 62 0.84 -19.77 11.82
C PHE A 62 0.56 -20.54 10.53
N ASP A 63 -0.59 -20.24 9.91
CA ASP A 63 -0.83 -20.70 8.54
C ASP A 63 0.27 -20.12 7.67
N ALA A 64 1.12 -21.00 7.13
CA ALA A 64 2.19 -20.59 6.25
C ALA A 64 1.59 -19.84 5.05
N PRO A 65 2.27 -18.81 4.52
CA PRO A 65 1.85 -18.18 3.27
C PRO A 65 1.75 -19.27 2.20
N MET A 66 0.53 -19.48 1.70
CA MET A 66 0.20 -20.57 0.78
C MET A 66 1.16 -20.54 -0.41
N THR A 67 1.91 -21.63 -0.62
CA THR A 67 2.69 -21.75 -1.85
C THR A 67 1.73 -21.82 -3.04
N PRO A 68 2.11 -21.36 -4.24
CA PRO A 68 1.25 -21.44 -5.42
C PRO A 68 0.77 -22.87 -5.74
N LYS A 69 1.54 -23.90 -5.35
CA LYS A 69 1.18 -25.31 -5.51
C LYS A 69 0.06 -25.73 -4.54
N GLU A 70 0.18 -25.37 -3.27
CA GLU A 70 -0.85 -25.66 -2.25
C GLU A 70 -2.16 -24.92 -2.54
N ALA A 71 -2.11 -23.67 -3.03
CA ALA A 71 -3.30 -22.92 -3.41
C ALA A 71 -4.05 -23.57 -4.59
N ARG A 72 -3.32 -24.16 -5.55
CA ARG A 72 -3.90 -24.92 -6.66
C ARG A 72 -4.50 -26.24 -6.20
N GLN A 73 -3.83 -26.97 -5.30
CA GLN A 73 -4.35 -28.21 -4.72
C GLN A 73 -5.67 -27.95 -3.98
N ARG A 74 -5.69 -26.98 -3.05
CA ARG A 74 -6.90 -26.60 -2.31
C ARG A 74 -8.06 -26.22 -3.23
N LYS A 75 -7.81 -25.52 -4.34
CA LYS A 75 -8.84 -25.17 -5.33
C LYS A 75 -9.36 -26.38 -6.11
N LYS A 76 -8.50 -27.37 -6.38
CA LYS A 76 -8.91 -28.66 -6.97
C LYS A 76 -9.72 -29.47 -5.96
N ASP A 77 -9.26 -29.55 -4.72
CA ASP A 77 -9.95 -30.30 -3.65
C ASP A 77 -11.33 -29.70 -3.39
N PHE A 78 -11.43 -28.37 -3.31
CA PHE A 78 -12.71 -27.65 -3.19
C PHE A 78 -13.63 -27.92 -4.40
N LYS A 79 -13.08 -27.96 -5.62
CA LYS A 79 -13.87 -28.31 -6.81
C LYS A 79 -14.31 -29.77 -6.81
N ASN A 80 -13.48 -30.68 -6.31
CA ASN A 80 -13.77 -32.11 -6.25
C ASN A 80 -14.73 -32.47 -5.10
N SER A 81 -14.82 -31.62 -4.06
CA SER A 81 -15.69 -31.83 -2.90
C SER A 81 -17.18 -31.58 -3.14
N MET A 82 -17.56 -30.99 -4.28
CA MET A 82 -18.94 -30.60 -4.59
C MET A 82 -19.35 -31.05 -5.99
N SER A 83 -20.66 -31.14 -6.24
CA SER A 83 -21.17 -31.35 -7.59
C SER A 83 -20.88 -30.14 -8.49
N LYS A 84 -20.95 -30.33 -9.82
CA LYS A 84 -20.70 -29.24 -10.79
C LYS A 84 -21.66 -28.05 -10.61
N GLU A 85 -22.91 -28.32 -10.24
CA GLU A 85 -23.94 -27.30 -10.05
C GLU A 85 -23.70 -26.53 -8.74
N GLU A 86 -23.52 -27.22 -7.61
CA GLU A 86 -23.19 -26.61 -6.33
C GLU A 86 -21.89 -25.79 -6.40
N PHE A 87 -20.87 -26.27 -7.11
CA PHE A 87 -19.64 -25.51 -7.33
C PHE A 87 -19.87 -24.22 -8.13
N LYS A 88 -20.77 -24.26 -9.14
CA LYS A 88 -21.13 -23.08 -9.93
C LYS A 88 -21.90 -22.07 -9.07
N GLU A 89 -22.81 -22.54 -8.23
CA GLU A 89 -23.58 -21.69 -7.32
C GLU A 89 -22.71 -21.09 -6.22
N ALA A 90 -21.85 -21.87 -5.57
CA ALA A 90 -20.89 -21.39 -4.59
C ALA A 90 -19.98 -20.32 -5.19
N LYS A 91 -19.51 -20.51 -6.43
CA LYS A 91 -18.70 -19.51 -7.15
C LYS A 91 -19.51 -18.27 -7.53
N ARG A 92 -20.79 -18.41 -7.88
CA ARG A 92 -21.71 -17.28 -8.13
C ARG A 92 -21.87 -16.46 -6.84
N LYS A 93 -22.19 -17.13 -5.73
CA LYS A 93 -22.33 -16.50 -4.41
C LYS A 93 -21.06 -15.77 -3.98
N GLN A 94 -19.89 -16.41 -4.11
CA GLN A 94 -18.60 -15.76 -3.84
C GLN A 94 -18.36 -14.51 -4.70
N ARG A 95 -18.78 -14.55 -5.97
CA ARG A 95 -18.66 -13.37 -6.87
C ARG A 95 -19.62 -12.25 -6.47
N GLU A 96 -20.83 -12.59 -6.05
CA GLU A 96 -21.85 -11.66 -5.57
C GLU A 96 -21.39 -11.02 -4.26
N GLU A 97 -20.97 -11.79 -3.28
CA GLU A 97 -20.39 -11.30 -2.01
C GLU A 97 -19.16 -10.40 -2.25
N ALA A 98 -18.27 -10.80 -3.17
CA ALA A 98 -17.13 -9.98 -3.57
C ALA A 98 -17.56 -8.70 -4.31
N ALA A 99 -18.64 -8.72 -5.08
CA ALA A 99 -19.19 -7.54 -5.74
C ALA A 99 -19.84 -6.60 -4.71
N GLU A 100 -20.61 -7.13 -3.76
CA GLU A 100 -21.26 -6.37 -2.70
C GLU A 100 -20.23 -5.70 -1.77
N SER A 101 -19.20 -6.42 -1.35
CA SER A 101 -18.12 -5.86 -0.53
C SER A 101 -17.38 -4.72 -1.27
N ARG A 102 -17.08 -4.88 -2.56
CA ARG A 102 -16.51 -3.80 -3.39
C ARG A 102 -17.46 -2.61 -3.52
N ARG A 103 -18.76 -2.86 -3.71
CA ARG A 103 -19.77 -1.78 -3.78
C ARG A 103 -19.83 -1.00 -2.47
N LYS A 104 -19.92 -1.69 -1.33
CA LYS A 104 -19.90 -1.07 0.00
C LYS A 104 -18.62 -0.27 0.24
N ALA A 105 -17.46 -0.81 -0.13
CA ALA A 105 -16.19 -0.09 -0.03
C ALA A 105 -16.16 1.18 -0.90
N ASN A 106 -16.65 1.08 -2.15
CA ASN A 106 -16.75 2.23 -3.04
C ASN A 106 -17.75 3.27 -2.53
N GLU A 107 -18.90 2.85 -2.00
CA GLU A 107 -19.90 3.73 -1.41
C GLU A 107 -19.33 4.48 -0.20
N ARG A 108 -18.61 3.80 0.70
CA ARG A 108 -17.93 4.43 1.85
C ARG A 108 -16.81 5.37 1.43
N MET A 109 -16.00 4.98 0.45
CA MET A 109 -14.97 5.83 -0.14
C MET A 109 -15.57 7.09 -0.78
N MET A 110 -16.71 6.95 -1.47
CA MET A 110 -17.42 8.08 -2.07
C MET A 110 -18.06 8.99 -1.03
N ALA A 111 -18.61 8.42 0.05
CA ALA A 111 -19.09 9.18 1.21
C ALA A 111 -17.95 9.94 1.93
N GLY A 112 -16.70 9.51 1.71
CA GLY A 112 -15.51 10.15 2.26
C GLY A 112 -15.14 9.65 3.65
N ASP A 113 -15.52 8.42 3.98
CA ASP A 113 -15.18 7.72 5.23
C ASP A 113 -13.65 7.55 5.37
N PRO A 114 -13.00 8.13 6.40
CA PRO A 114 -11.54 8.16 6.55
C PRO A 114 -10.85 6.80 6.40
N ASP A 115 -11.51 5.72 6.84
CA ASP A 115 -10.94 4.36 6.85
C ASP A 115 -10.92 3.72 5.46
N TYR A 116 -11.80 4.17 4.56
CA TYR A 116 -11.92 3.67 3.19
C TYR A 116 -11.27 4.61 2.16
N LEU A 117 -10.67 5.71 2.61
CA LEU A 117 -9.92 6.61 1.74
C LEU A 117 -8.58 6.02 1.34
N LEU A 118 -8.12 6.39 0.14
CA LEU A 118 -6.75 6.15 -0.29
C LEU A 118 -5.79 6.94 0.61
N ALA A 119 -4.59 6.40 0.87
CA ALA A 119 -3.55 7.08 1.66
C ALA A 119 -3.23 8.50 1.16
N ARG A 120 -3.39 8.75 -0.14
CA ARG A 120 -3.23 10.08 -0.74
C ARG A 120 -4.27 11.10 -0.27
N ASP A 121 -5.48 10.65 0.06
CA ASP A 121 -6.65 11.49 0.39
C ASP A 121 -6.93 11.51 1.91
N GLN A 122 -6.22 10.71 2.69
CA GLN A 122 -6.31 10.66 4.15
C GLN A 122 -5.63 11.88 4.81
N GLY A 123 -6.24 12.36 5.91
CA GLY A 123 -5.74 13.47 6.74
C GLY A 123 -6.77 14.58 6.94
N LYS A 124 -6.78 15.20 8.13
CA LYS A 124 -7.68 16.32 8.46
C LYS A 124 -7.38 17.56 7.61
N GLU A 125 -6.12 17.75 7.27
CA GLU A 125 -5.61 18.80 6.41
C GLU A 125 -6.15 18.64 4.99
N LYS A 126 -6.07 17.43 4.42
CA LYS A 126 -6.56 17.16 3.06
C LYS A 126 -8.08 17.19 2.96
N LEU A 127 -8.78 16.81 4.03
CA LEU A 127 -10.23 17.02 4.15
C LEU A 127 -10.59 18.51 4.03
N LEU A 128 -9.85 19.38 4.72
CA LEU A 128 -10.05 20.83 4.64
C LEU A 128 -9.77 21.35 3.22
N VAL A 129 -8.67 20.89 2.59
CA VAL A 129 -8.35 21.22 1.20
C VAL A 129 -9.47 20.80 0.26
N ARG A 130 -9.98 19.57 0.41
CA ARG A 130 -11.08 19.03 -0.37
C ARG A 130 -12.31 19.91 -0.29
N ASN A 131 -12.75 20.24 0.92
CA ASN A 131 -13.94 21.06 1.15
C ASN A 131 -13.75 22.48 0.60
N TYR A 132 -12.56 23.06 0.76
CA TYR A 132 -12.25 24.37 0.22
C TYR A 132 -12.27 24.40 -1.32
N VAL A 133 -11.70 23.37 -1.97
CA VAL A 133 -11.73 23.25 -3.44
C VAL A 133 -13.14 22.93 -3.93
N ASP A 134 -13.93 22.16 -3.19
CA ASP A 134 -15.27 21.76 -3.64
C ASP A 134 -16.32 22.87 -3.45
N SER A 135 -16.07 23.84 -2.55
CA SER A 135 -16.93 25.02 -2.33
C SER A 135 -16.75 26.14 -3.37
N HIS A 136 -15.70 26.10 -4.18
CA HIS A 136 -15.39 27.16 -5.14
C HIS A 136 -15.57 26.71 -6.60
N ARG A 137 -15.85 27.68 -7.48
CA ARG A 137 -15.84 27.47 -8.94
C ARG A 137 -14.45 27.80 -9.47
N TYR A 138 -13.89 26.90 -10.27
CA TYR A 138 -12.61 27.11 -10.93
C TYR A 138 -12.77 27.12 -12.44
N LEU A 139 -12.00 27.96 -13.12
CA LEU A 139 -11.97 28.01 -14.58
C LEU A 139 -11.39 26.72 -15.18
N MET A 140 -10.53 26.05 -14.41
CA MET A 140 -10.00 24.70 -14.68
C MET A 140 -11.04 23.67 -15.10
N ASN A 141 -12.23 23.70 -14.51
CA ASN A 141 -13.31 22.77 -14.86
C ASN A 141 -13.81 22.96 -16.31
N TYR A 142 -13.63 24.15 -16.87
CA TYR A 142 -14.00 24.48 -18.24
C TYR A 142 -12.87 24.23 -19.25
N PHE A 143 -11.67 23.83 -18.81
CA PHE A 143 -10.56 23.57 -19.72
C PHE A 143 -10.88 22.50 -20.76
N LEU A 144 -11.46 21.37 -20.33
CA LEU A 144 -11.82 20.27 -21.24
C LEU A 144 -12.84 20.68 -22.32
N PRO A 145 -13.99 21.32 -22.00
CA PRO A 145 -14.92 21.79 -23.03
C PRO A 145 -14.32 22.90 -23.91
N ILE A 146 -13.53 23.82 -23.36
CA ILE A 146 -12.83 24.85 -24.14
C ILE A 146 -11.85 24.19 -25.14
N ALA A 147 -11.06 23.23 -24.68
CA ALA A 147 -10.12 22.49 -25.52
C ALA A 147 -10.86 21.73 -26.64
N LEU A 148 -12.01 21.11 -26.34
CA LEU A 148 -12.83 20.43 -27.33
C LEU A 148 -13.34 21.39 -28.41
N VAL A 149 -13.89 22.55 -28.01
CA VAL A 149 -14.33 23.59 -28.95
C VAL A 149 -13.18 24.04 -29.84
N VAL A 150 -12.02 24.29 -29.26
CA VAL A 150 -10.82 24.69 -30.00
C VAL A 150 -10.40 23.63 -31.01
N VAL A 151 -10.40 22.35 -30.65
CA VAL A 151 -10.08 21.26 -31.57
C VAL A 151 -11.07 21.22 -32.74
N VAL A 152 -12.37 21.37 -32.47
CA VAL A 152 -13.40 21.41 -33.53
C VAL A 152 -13.17 22.61 -34.45
N VAL A 153 -12.94 23.80 -33.90
CA VAL A 153 -12.64 25.01 -34.69
C VAL A 153 -11.35 24.82 -35.49
N MET A 154 -10.34 24.16 -34.95
CA MET A 154 -9.08 23.90 -35.66
C MET A 154 -9.29 22.97 -36.85
N ILE A 155 -10.08 21.90 -36.70
CA ILE A 155 -10.41 20.97 -37.79
C ILE A 155 -11.17 21.71 -38.90
N LEU A 156 -12.17 22.53 -38.55
CA LEU A 156 -12.96 23.32 -39.50
C LEU A 156 -12.15 24.48 -40.11
N GLY A 157 -11.22 25.05 -39.35
CA GLY A 157 -10.40 26.21 -39.70
C GLY A 157 -9.13 25.88 -40.49
N THR A 158 -8.90 24.60 -40.84
CA THR A 158 -7.72 24.14 -41.61
C THR A 158 -7.52 24.88 -42.95
N ARG A 159 -8.56 25.50 -43.50
CA ARG A 159 -8.50 26.29 -44.74
C ARG A 159 -8.03 27.74 -44.55
N MET A 160 -7.87 28.20 -43.32
CA MET A 160 -7.50 29.59 -42.99
C MET A 160 -6.34 29.65 -41.99
N PRO A 161 -5.08 29.77 -42.46
CA PRO A 161 -3.90 29.73 -41.58
C PRO A 161 -3.85 30.88 -40.56
N LEU A 162 -4.49 32.02 -40.83
CA LEU A 162 -4.60 33.13 -39.89
C LEU A 162 -5.38 32.76 -38.63
N ILE A 163 -6.45 31.96 -38.77
CA ILE A 163 -7.29 31.52 -37.64
C ILE A 163 -6.49 30.63 -36.68
N ALA A 164 -5.64 29.75 -37.21
CA ALA A 164 -4.80 28.87 -36.40
C ALA A 164 -3.84 29.64 -35.48
N ASN A 165 -3.24 30.74 -35.96
CA ASN A 165 -2.33 31.54 -35.15
C ASN A 165 -3.06 32.25 -33.99
N TYR A 166 -4.25 32.82 -34.26
CA TYR A 166 -5.08 33.43 -33.21
C TYR A 166 -5.55 32.42 -32.17
N ILE A 167 -5.93 31.21 -32.59
CA ILE A 167 -6.32 30.13 -31.68
C ILE A 167 -5.15 29.68 -30.81
N SER A 168 -3.96 29.55 -31.39
CA SER A 168 -2.74 29.20 -30.63
C SER A 168 -2.43 30.25 -29.56
N LEU A 169 -2.47 31.54 -29.93
CA LEU A 169 -2.29 32.64 -28.98
C LEU A 169 -3.39 32.66 -27.91
N PHE A 170 -4.64 32.42 -28.29
CA PHE A 170 -5.75 32.31 -27.35
C PHE A 170 -5.54 31.17 -26.36
N MET A 171 -5.11 29.99 -26.82
CA MET A 171 -4.79 28.86 -25.96
C MET A 171 -3.64 29.15 -25.01
N LEU A 172 -2.62 29.88 -25.47
CA LEU A 172 -1.53 30.34 -24.59
C LEU A 172 -2.08 31.23 -23.47
N VAL A 173 -2.94 32.20 -23.79
CA VAL A 173 -3.57 33.07 -22.79
C VAL A 173 -4.42 32.27 -21.80
N VAL A 174 -5.23 31.32 -22.29
CA VAL A 174 -6.03 30.43 -21.42
C VAL A 174 -5.12 29.65 -20.48
N ILE A 175 -4.05 29.04 -20.97
CA ILE A 175 -3.09 28.29 -20.14
C ILE A 175 -2.47 29.19 -19.08
N VAL A 176 -2.06 30.42 -19.43
CA VAL A 176 -1.50 31.38 -18.47
C VAL A 176 -2.51 31.72 -17.36
N ILE A 177 -3.78 31.98 -17.72
CA ILE A 177 -4.84 32.25 -16.73
C ILE A 177 -5.02 31.06 -15.78
N LEU A 178 -5.02 29.84 -16.32
CA LEU A 178 -5.13 28.63 -15.50
C LEU A 178 -3.92 28.50 -14.56
N VAL A 179 -2.68 28.66 -15.05
CA VAL A 179 -1.49 28.60 -14.18
C VAL A 179 -1.58 29.62 -13.05
N ILE A 180 -1.99 30.85 -13.35
CA ILE A 180 -2.18 31.90 -12.34
C ILE A 180 -3.23 31.48 -11.30
N GLU A 181 -4.40 30.99 -11.75
CA GLU A 181 -5.46 30.49 -10.87
C GLU A 181 -4.98 29.35 -9.96
N GLY A 182 -4.20 28.41 -10.51
CA GLY A 182 -3.59 27.31 -9.76
C GLY A 182 -2.61 27.78 -8.68
N LEU A 183 -1.79 28.80 -8.97
CA LEU A 183 -0.86 29.40 -8.01
C LEU A 183 -1.59 30.15 -6.88
N PHE A 184 -2.63 30.91 -7.22
CA PHE A 184 -3.48 31.58 -6.22
C PHE A 184 -4.19 30.57 -5.32
N LEU A 185 -4.73 29.50 -5.91
CA LEU A 185 -5.34 28.39 -5.17
C LEU A 185 -4.35 27.76 -4.19
N ALA A 186 -3.18 27.36 -4.68
CA ALA A 186 -2.15 26.73 -3.87
C ALA A 186 -1.72 27.64 -2.71
N ARG A 187 -1.53 28.95 -2.96
CA ARG A 187 -1.14 29.91 -1.91
C ARG A 187 -2.25 30.08 -0.88
N LYS A 188 -3.51 30.18 -1.30
CA LYS A 188 -4.66 30.40 -0.40
C LYS A 188 -4.92 29.17 0.46
N VAL A 189 -4.92 27.98 -0.12
CA VAL A 189 -5.10 26.72 0.60
C VAL A 189 -3.97 26.49 1.60
N ASN A 190 -2.71 26.73 1.20
CA ASN A 190 -1.58 26.58 2.11
C ASN A 190 -1.68 27.53 3.31
N ARG A 191 -2.12 28.77 3.11
CA ARG A 191 -2.35 29.71 4.22
C ARG A 191 -3.45 29.16 5.15
N LEU A 192 -4.60 28.78 4.58
CA LEU A 192 -5.74 28.28 5.33
C LEU A 192 -5.44 26.99 6.13
N VAL A 193 -4.66 26.06 5.55
CA VAL A 193 -4.23 24.85 6.26
C VAL A 193 -3.26 25.19 7.39
N ASN A 194 -2.28 26.07 7.18
CA ASN A 194 -1.34 26.44 8.24
C ASN A 194 -2.01 27.25 9.38
N ASP A 195 -3.05 28.04 9.05
CA ASP A 195 -3.81 28.81 10.05
C ASP A 195 -4.63 27.87 10.95
N ARG A 196 -5.26 26.83 10.37
CA ARG A 196 -6.09 25.87 11.13
C ARG A 196 -5.30 24.72 11.75
N PHE A 197 -4.21 24.29 11.12
CA PHE A 197 -3.37 23.17 11.52
C PHE A 197 -1.91 23.64 11.62
N ARG A 198 -1.54 24.15 12.80
CA ARG A 198 -0.17 24.64 13.07
C ARG A 198 0.87 23.51 13.03
N ASP A 199 0.47 22.28 13.35
CA ASP A 199 1.30 21.06 13.33
C ASP A 199 1.12 20.23 12.05
N ASN A 200 0.87 20.90 10.92
CA ASN A 200 0.68 20.22 9.65
C ASN A 200 1.96 19.46 9.24
N THR A 201 1.84 18.14 9.09
CA THR A 201 2.95 17.25 8.71
C THR A 201 3.24 17.28 7.19
N PHE A 202 2.31 17.80 6.38
CA PHE A 202 2.45 17.84 4.92
C PHE A 202 3.15 19.12 4.45
N GLY A 203 4.12 18.97 3.55
CA GLY A 203 4.79 20.11 2.93
C GLY A 203 3.84 20.98 2.09
N LYS A 204 4.14 22.29 1.99
CA LYS A 204 3.34 23.27 1.25
C LYS A 204 3.10 22.88 -0.22
N TRP A 205 4.11 22.26 -0.84
CA TRP A 205 4.03 21.75 -2.21
C TRP A 205 3.05 20.58 -2.33
N ALA A 206 3.04 19.66 -1.37
CA ALA A 206 2.15 18.51 -1.39
C ALA A 206 0.67 18.94 -1.28
N ILE A 207 0.36 19.88 -0.38
CA ILE A 207 -0.99 20.42 -0.22
C ILE A 207 -1.42 21.23 -1.44
N GLY A 208 -0.54 22.11 -1.94
CA GLY A 208 -0.84 22.93 -3.12
C GLY A 208 -1.08 22.07 -4.37
N PHE A 209 -0.24 21.06 -4.61
CA PHE A 209 -0.39 20.13 -5.73
C PHE A 209 -1.65 19.26 -5.59
N TYR A 210 -1.97 18.82 -4.37
CA TYR A 210 -3.21 18.11 -4.09
C TYR A 210 -4.45 18.97 -4.41
N ALA A 211 -4.45 20.24 -3.97
CA ALA A 211 -5.53 21.19 -4.28
C ALA A 211 -5.67 21.40 -5.79
N PHE A 212 -4.55 21.60 -6.49
CA PHE A 212 -4.52 21.80 -7.93
C PHE A 212 -5.07 20.61 -8.70
N THR A 213 -4.58 19.40 -8.44
CA THR A 213 -5.05 18.17 -9.11
C THR A 213 -6.54 17.96 -8.89
N ARG A 214 -7.05 18.20 -7.67
CA ARG A 214 -8.49 18.14 -7.40
C ARG A 214 -9.29 19.23 -8.14
N ALA A 215 -8.79 20.46 -8.21
CA ALA A 215 -9.45 21.57 -8.90
C ALA A 215 -9.56 21.35 -10.42
N THR A 216 -8.62 20.63 -11.03
CA THR A 216 -8.68 20.27 -12.47
C THR A 216 -9.69 19.19 -12.82
N MET A 217 -10.10 18.37 -11.84
CA MET A 217 -11.10 17.33 -12.09
C MET A 217 -12.51 17.92 -12.12
N ILE A 218 -13.33 17.45 -13.06
CA ILE A 218 -14.76 17.78 -13.14
C ILE A 218 -15.43 17.36 -11.82
N ARG A 219 -16.20 18.27 -11.21
CA ARG A 219 -16.80 18.09 -9.87
C ARG A 219 -17.57 16.76 -9.71
N LYS A 220 -18.30 16.31 -10.73
CA LYS A 220 -19.06 15.05 -10.72
C LYS A 220 -18.18 13.79 -10.79
N MET A 221 -16.94 13.90 -11.28
CA MET A 221 -16.00 12.79 -11.44
C MET A 221 -14.94 12.74 -10.32
N ARG A 222 -15.03 13.63 -9.32
CA ARG A 222 -14.10 13.66 -8.19
C ARG A 222 -14.34 12.46 -7.28
N THR A 223 -13.27 11.78 -6.93
CA THR A 223 -13.23 10.71 -5.93
C THR A 223 -12.26 11.14 -4.83
N PRO A 224 -12.66 11.20 -3.55
CA PRO A 224 -14.02 11.07 -2.98
C PRO A 224 -14.99 12.14 -3.47
N ALA A 225 -16.30 11.87 -3.35
CA ALA A 225 -17.33 12.80 -3.78
C ALA A 225 -17.22 14.14 -3.00
N PRO A 226 -17.62 15.26 -3.63
CA PRO A 226 -17.74 16.53 -2.93
C PRO A 226 -18.74 16.43 -1.77
N GLN A 227 -18.29 16.79 -0.56
CA GLN A 227 -19.13 16.80 0.65
C GLN A 227 -19.84 18.13 0.89
N VAL A 228 -19.40 19.20 0.20
CA VAL A 228 -19.93 20.56 0.33
C VAL A 228 -20.46 21.08 -0.99
N ASN A 229 -21.42 21.98 -0.90
CA ASN A 229 -21.97 22.73 -2.02
C ASN A 229 -21.10 23.93 -2.39
N ILE A 230 -21.30 24.43 -3.60
CA ILE A 230 -20.61 25.64 -4.05
C ILE A 230 -21.16 26.82 -3.24
N GLY A 231 -20.26 27.59 -2.64
CA GLY A 231 -20.60 28.74 -1.80
C GLY A 231 -20.69 28.43 -0.31
N ASP A 232 -20.58 27.16 0.10
CA ASP A 232 -20.54 26.80 1.52
C ASP A 232 -19.29 27.37 2.19
N ALA A 233 -19.44 27.89 3.40
CA ALA A 233 -18.33 28.37 4.22
C ALA A 233 -17.55 27.18 4.81
N VAL A 234 -16.22 27.18 4.63
CA VAL A 234 -15.30 26.09 5.01
C VAL A 234 -14.16 26.59 5.88
#